data_AF-A0A3N5FMZ0-F1
#
_entry.id   AF-A0A3N5FMZ0-F1
#
_cell.length_a   1.000
_cell.length_b   1.000
_cell.length_c   1.000
_cell.angle_alpha   90.00
_cell.angle_beta   90.00
_cell.angle_gamma   90.00
#
_symmetry.space_group_name_H-M   'P 1'
#
loop_
_entity.id
_entity.type
_entity.pdbx_description
1 polymer ?
#
loop_
_entity_poly.entity_id
_entity_poly.type
_entity_poly.pdbx_seq_one_letter_code
_entity_poly.pdbx_strand_id
1 'polypeptide(L)'
;MSTVAIVGITAGAIAGAGAIAAVADSGGGGGGSTPAPTPAPTPEPTPTPTPTTAALSFRLYENSSDDFDMIITKPNGTVIHYYDTSEYSQDSVSGSGPDIAYWQSPLRGTYTIQVECYYNENPGVTKSVSLEVWQNGVKTATLASFTVPGNTANHVIVATYSYVY
;
A
#
# COMPACT_ATOMS: atom_id res chain seq x y z
N MET A 1 24.08 -11.45 15.18
CA MET A 1 23.39 -10.74 14.08
C MET A 1 22.09 -11.50 13.88
N SER A 2 20.99 -11.01 14.46
CA SER A 2 19.71 -11.71 14.38
C SER A 2 18.80 -10.91 13.46
N THR A 3 18.66 -11.39 12.22
CA THR A 3 17.71 -10.87 11.25
C THR A 3 16.31 -11.37 11.62
N VAL A 4 15.42 -10.47 12.00
CA VAL A 4 13.98 -10.79 12.11
C VAL A 4 13.35 -10.40 10.78
N ALA A 5 13.02 -11.41 9.96
CA ALA A 5 12.24 -11.23 8.75
C ALA A 5 10.75 -11.28 9.12
N ILE A 6 10.04 -10.16 9.00
CA ILE A 6 8.57 -10.16 9.06
C ILE A 6 8.06 -10.42 7.64
N VAL A 7 7.56 -11.63 7.43
CA VAL A 7 6.96 -12.13 6.18
C VAL A 7 5.61 -11.43 5.95
N GLY A 8 5.42 -10.90 4.74
CA GLY A 8 4.34 -10.00 4.36
C GLY A 8 2.92 -10.57 4.48
N ILE A 9 1.98 -9.67 4.77
CA ILE A 9 0.54 -9.95 4.83
C ILE A 9 -0.05 -9.71 3.44
N THR A 10 -0.52 -10.77 2.78
CA THR A 10 -1.27 -10.67 1.51
C THR A 10 -2.76 -10.52 1.82
N ALA A 11 -3.33 -9.33 1.63
CA ALA A 11 -4.79 -9.16 1.63
C ALA A 11 -5.33 -9.40 0.21
N GLY A 12 -5.78 -10.64 -0.05
CA GLY A 12 -6.46 -11.01 -1.29
C GLY A 12 -7.96 -10.77 -1.21
N ALA A 13 -8.50 -9.99 -2.15
CA ALA A 13 -9.93 -9.88 -2.39
C ALA A 13 -10.35 -10.85 -3.51
N ILE A 14 -11.44 -11.60 -3.33
CA ILE A 14 -12.20 -12.18 -4.44
C ILE A 14 -13.70 -12.10 -4.09
N ALA A 15 -14.44 -11.23 -4.77
CA ALA A 15 -15.89 -11.20 -4.76
C ALA A 15 -16.42 -11.27 -6.20
N GLY A 16 -17.38 -12.19 -6.43
CA GLY A 16 -18.35 -12.11 -7.52
C GLY A 16 -18.13 -13.07 -8.69
N ALA A 17 -18.57 -14.32 -8.56
CA ALA A 17 -18.81 -15.21 -9.70
C ALA A 17 -20.31 -15.33 -10.00
N GLY A 18 -20.69 -14.72 -11.13
CA GLY A 18 -21.75 -15.06 -12.10
C GLY A 18 -23.04 -15.77 -11.64
N ALA A 19 -24.17 -15.10 -11.85
CA ALA A 19 -25.46 -15.76 -12.01
C ALA A 19 -25.53 -16.45 -13.38
N ILE A 20 -25.77 -17.76 -13.39
CA ILE A 20 -26.12 -18.57 -14.56
C ILE A 20 -27.65 -18.73 -14.61
N ALA A 21 -28.29 -18.30 -15.70
CA ALA A 21 -29.69 -18.62 -15.98
C ALA A 21 -29.90 -18.92 -17.47
N ALA A 22 -30.18 -20.18 -17.77
CA ALA A 22 -30.85 -20.69 -18.97
C ALA A 22 -31.36 -22.10 -18.61
N VAL A 23 -32.51 -22.62 -19.03
CA VAL A 23 -33.19 -22.57 -20.34
C VAL A 23 -34.70 -22.79 -20.09
N ALA A 24 -35.56 -22.08 -20.83
CA ALA A 24 -36.94 -22.50 -21.08
C ALA A 24 -37.05 -22.91 -22.55
N ASP A 25 -37.45 -24.16 -22.79
CA ASP A 25 -37.78 -24.73 -24.09
C ASP A 25 -39.27 -24.50 -24.39
N SER A 26 -39.58 -24.11 -25.62
CA SER A 26 -40.85 -24.41 -26.28
C SER A 26 -40.73 -24.16 -27.79
N GLY A 27 -41.02 -25.19 -28.58
CA GLY A 27 -40.90 -25.18 -30.03
C GLY A 27 -42.07 -24.55 -30.79
N GLY A 28 -42.10 -24.83 -32.11
CA GLY A 28 -43.29 -24.67 -32.95
C GLY A 28 -43.10 -23.85 -34.23
N GLY A 29 -42.90 -24.58 -35.35
CA GLY A 29 -43.59 -24.46 -36.64
C GLY A 29 -43.79 -23.10 -37.36
N GLY A 30 -43.61 -23.13 -38.69
CA GLY A 30 -44.38 -22.28 -39.62
C GLY A 30 -43.54 -21.49 -40.60
N GLY A 31 -43.64 -21.82 -41.90
CA GLY A 31 -42.94 -21.14 -42.99
C GLY A 31 -43.45 -19.73 -43.29
N GLY A 32 -42.57 -18.94 -43.91
CA GLY A 32 -42.84 -17.60 -44.43
C GLY A 32 -41.51 -16.87 -44.66
N SER A 33 -41.08 -16.77 -45.92
CA SER A 33 -39.84 -16.09 -46.30
C SER A 33 -40.01 -14.57 -46.20
N THR A 34 -39.91 -14.05 -44.99
CA THR A 34 -39.79 -12.61 -44.70
C THR A 34 -38.32 -12.18 -44.87
N PRO A 35 -38.02 -11.04 -45.52
CA PRO A 35 -36.65 -10.53 -45.58
C PRO A 35 -36.07 -10.35 -44.17
N ALA A 36 -34.86 -10.88 -43.94
CA ALA A 36 -34.21 -10.78 -42.64
C ALA A 36 -33.95 -9.30 -42.28
N PRO A 37 -34.31 -8.84 -41.08
CA PRO A 37 -34.03 -7.48 -40.66
C PRO A 37 -32.52 -7.24 -40.63
N THR A 38 -32.09 -6.09 -41.14
CA THR A 38 -30.69 -5.63 -41.05
C THR A 38 -30.25 -5.64 -39.59
N PRO A 39 -29.11 -6.26 -39.23
CA PRO A 39 -28.61 -6.24 -37.86
C PRO A 39 -28.43 -4.81 -37.38
N ALA A 40 -28.96 -4.50 -36.19
CA ALA A 40 -28.71 -3.23 -35.54
C ALA A 40 -27.19 -3.03 -35.32
N PRO A 41 -26.66 -1.81 -35.45
CA PRO A 41 -25.25 -1.56 -35.19
C PRO A 41 -24.91 -2.00 -33.78
N THR A 42 -23.84 -2.78 -33.65
CA THR A 42 -23.32 -3.21 -32.34
C THR A 42 -22.94 -1.96 -31.54
N PRO A 43 -23.44 -1.81 -30.30
CA PRO A 43 -23.03 -0.70 -29.43
C PRO A 43 -21.51 -0.67 -29.30
N GLU A 44 -20.93 0.52 -29.38
CA GLU A 44 -19.51 0.71 -29.08
C GLU A 44 -19.22 0.23 -27.65
N PRO A 45 -18.12 -0.52 -27.41
CA PRO A 45 -17.79 -0.97 -26.07
C PRO A 45 -17.64 0.22 -25.13
N THR A 46 -18.38 0.21 -24.03
CA THR A 46 -18.22 1.18 -22.95
C THR A 46 -16.74 1.19 -22.50
N PRO A 47 -16.09 2.36 -22.40
CA PRO A 47 -14.71 2.41 -21.92
C PRO A 47 -14.63 1.83 -20.52
N THR A 48 -13.69 0.89 -20.32
CA THR A 48 -13.40 0.34 -19.00
C THR A 48 -12.96 1.48 -18.08
N PRO A 49 -13.54 1.63 -16.87
CA PRO A 49 -13.10 2.66 -15.94
C PRO A 49 -11.61 2.46 -15.64
N THR A 50 -10.84 3.55 -15.72
CA THR A 50 -9.45 3.54 -15.26
C THR A 50 -9.47 3.40 -13.73
N PRO A 51 -8.74 2.44 -13.13
CA PRO A 51 -8.69 2.32 -11.69
C PRO A 51 -8.09 3.59 -11.09
N THR A 52 -8.83 4.24 -10.20
CA THR A 52 -8.29 5.34 -9.38
C THR A 52 -7.30 4.73 -8.42
N THR A 53 -6.00 5.00 -8.61
CA THR A 53 -4.97 4.56 -7.68
C THR A 53 -5.22 5.23 -6.32
N ALA A 54 -5.35 4.45 -5.25
CA ALA A 54 -5.46 4.99 -3.91
C ALA A 54 -4.13 5.69 -3.52
N ALA A 55 -4.22 6.84 -2.86
CA ALA A 55 -3.06 7.46 -2.26
C ALA A 55 -2.48 6.52 -1.20
N LEU A 56 -1.15 6.43 -1.12
CA LEU A 56 -0.42 5.57 -0.18
C LEU A 56 0.46 6.43 0.72
N SER A 57 0.54 6.09 1.99
CA SER A 57 1.59 6.61 2.87
C SER A 57 2.09 5.56 3.84
N PHE A 58 3.38 5.64 4.15
CA PHE A 58 3.99 4.96 5.28
C PHE A 58 4.16 5.96 6.40
N ARG A 59 3.84 5.54 7.62
CA ARG A 59 3.96 6.38 8.81
C ARG A 59 4.78 5.66 9.86
N LEU A 60 5.86 6.29 10.30
CA LEU A 60 6.66 5.80 11.40
C LEU A 60 6.27 6.55 12.66
N TYR A 61 5.61 5.88 13.59
CA TYR A 61 5.27 6.45 14.88
C TYR A 61 6.31 6.01 15.91
N GLU A 62 6.82 6.96 16.67
CA GLU A 62 7.69 6.71 17.81
C GLU A 62 7.23 7.54 19.02
N ASN A 63 7.63 7.15 20.23
CA ASN A 63 7.10 7.71 21.48
C ASN A 63 8.15 8.52 22.27
N SER A 64 9.04 9.20 21.58
CA SER A 64 10.12 9.96 22.18
C SER A 64 10.46 11.24 21.41
N SER A 65 11.73 11.64 21.48
CA SER A 65 12.28 12.79 20.76
C SER A 65 13.59 12.36 20.06
N ASP A 66 13.75 11.06 19.88
CA ASP A 66 14.90 10.44 19.24
C ASP A 66 14.67 10.48 17.72
N ASP A 67 15.76 10.47 16.95
CA ASP A 67 15.71 10.66 15.50
C ASP A 67 15.64 9.30 14.80
N PHE A 68 14.43 8.94 14.37
CA PHE A 68 14.19 7.75 13.57
C PHE A 68 13.84 8.15 12.15
N ASP A 69 14.59 7.66 11.17
CA ASP A 69 14.32 7.93 9.77
C ASP A 69 13.76 6.69 9.06
N MET A 70 12.87 6.93 8.09
CA MET A 70 12.53 5.92 7.09
C MET A 70 13.28 6.19 5.78
N ILE A 71 13.86 5.13 5.22
CA ILE A 71 14.39 5.10 3.87
C ILE A 71 13.54 4.10 3.06
N ILE A 72 13.03 4.54 1.91
CA ILE A 72 12.06 3.75 1.15
C ILE A 72 12.55 3.49 -0.26
N THR A 73 12.69 2.21 -0.61
CA THR A 73 12.92 1.78 -1.99
C THR A 73 11.59 1.49 -2.66
N LYS A 74 11.26 2.23 -3.70
CA LYS A 74 10.06 2.05 -4.52
C LYS A 74 10.18 0.82 -5.45
N PRO A 75 9.07 0.34 -6.03
CA PRO A 75 9.09 -0.77 -6.98
C PRO A 75 9.99 -0.59 -8.21
N ASN A 76 10.22 0.66 -8.63
CA ASN A 76 11.13 0.99 -9.74
C ASN A 76 12.60 1.15 -9.31
N GLY A 77 12.94 0.90 -8.05
CA GLY A 77 14.28 1.04 -7.49
C GLY A 77 14.66 2.47 -7.07
N THR A 78 13.79 3.46 -7.24
CA THR A 78 14.04 4.81 -6.69
C THR A 78 14.04 4.74 -5.17
N VAL A 79 15.06 5.33 -4.54
CA VAL A 79 15.19 5.43 -3.08
C VAL A 79 14.75 6.81 -2.64
N ILE A 80 13.91 6.87 -1.61
CA ILE A 80 13.44 8.08 -0.94
C ILE A 80 14.09 8.13 0.44
N HIS A 81 14.75 9.25 0.71
CA HIS A 81 15.36 9.59 1.98
C HIS A 81 14.51 10.62 2.73
N TYR A 82 14.81 10.76 4.02
CA TYR A 82 14.14 11.69 4.91
C TYR A 82 14.20 13.17 4.47
N TYR A 83 15.23 13.55 3.73
CA TYR A 83 15.39 14.91 3.18
C TYR A 83 14.64 15.16 1.87
N ASP A 84 13.96 14.15 1.28
CA ASP A 84 13.20 14.30 0.04
C ASP A 84 11.83 14.92 0.30
N THR A 85 11.81 16.22 0.61
CA THR A 85 10.63 16.96 1.11
C THR A 85 9.41 16.98 0.17
N SER A 86 9.55 16.53 -1.08
CA SER A 86 8.43 16.39 -2.01
C SER A 86 7.57 15.15 -1.75
N GLU A 87 8.15 14.11 -1.17
CA GLU A 87 7.53 12.81 -0.93
C GLU A 87 7.70 12.33 0.51
N TYR A 88 8.38 13.13 1.33
CA TYR A 88 8.66 12.87 2.73
C TYR A 88 8.34 14.12 3.57
N SER A 89 7.64 13.91 4.67
CA SER A 89 7.46 14.89 5.73
C SER A 89 8.11 14.32 6.98
N GLN A 90 9.25 14.89 7.37
CA GLN A 90 9.86 14.58 8.65
C GLN A 90 9.01 15.15 9.79
N ASP A 91 8.96 14.43 10.91
CA ASP A 91 8.63 15.10 12.14
C ASP A 91 9.77 16.09 12.49
N SER A 92 9.40 17.31 12.86
CA SER A 92 10.40 18.35 13.05
C SER A 92 11.07 18.11 14.40
N VAL A 93 12.36 17.78 14.39
CA VAL A 93 13.29 17.69 15.53
C VAL A 93 12.80 18.57 16.70
N SER A 94 12.16 17.95 17.70
CA SER A 94 11.53 18.51 18.93
C SER A 94 10.03 18.23 19.12
N GLY A 95 9.32 17.72 18.12
CA GLY A 95 7.88 17.42 18.21
C GLY A 95 7.56 15.96 18.01
N SER A 96 6.92 15.33 18.99
CA SER A 96 6.31 14.01 18.84
C SER A 96 5.35 14.01 17.65
N GLY A 97 5.65 13.20 16.63
CA GLY A 97 4.85 13.05 15.42
C GLY A 97 5.29 11.80 14.66
N PRO A 98 4.62 11.45 13.56
CA PRO A 98 5.15 10.43 12.68
C PRO A 98 5.96 11.07 11.55
N ASP A 99 7.04 10.42 11.16
CA ASP A 99 7.57 10.61 9.81
C ASP A 99 6.61 10.01 8.80
N ILE A 100 6.40 10.73 7.69
CA ILE A 100 5.43 10.35 6.68
C ILE A 100 6.08 10.38 5.31
N ALA A 101 6.15 9.21 4.67
CA ALA A 101 6.37 9.13 3.23
C ALA A 101 5.04 8.94 2.51
N TYR A 102 4.77 9.69 1.45
CA TYR A 102 3.43 9.72 0.83
C TYR A 102 3.45 9.88 -0.69
N TRP A 103 2.45 9.28 -1.35
CA TRP A 103 2.23 9.37 -2.80
C TRP A 103 0.74 9.44 -3.14
N GLN A 104 0.36 10.37 -4.01
CA GLN A 104 -1.00 10.44 -4.56
C GLN A 104 -1.24 9.41 -5.67
N SER A 105 -0.17 8.95 -6.33
CA SER A 105 -0.23 7.94 -7.39
C SER A 105 0.92 6.94 -7.21
N PRO A 106 0.85 6.07 -6.19
CA PRO A 106 1.90 5.11 -5.91
C PRO A 106 2.08 4.12 -7.07
N LEU A 107 3.34 3.76 -7.33
CA LEU A 107 3.68 2.66 -8.24
C LEU A 107 3.15 1.34 -7.68
N ARG A 108 2.63 0.49 -8.57
CA ARG A 108 2.29 -0.90 -8.25
C ARG A 108 3.56 -1.71 -8.08
N GLY A 109 3.58 -2.60 -7.08
CA GLY A 109 4.71 -3.47 -6.78
C GLY A 109 5.14 -3.38 -5.32
N THR A 110 6.35 -3.88 -5.05
CA THR A 110 6.89 -3.98 -3.70
C THR A 110 7.71 -2.76 -3.32
N TYR A 111 7.35 -2.17 -2.18
CA TYR A 111 8.13 -1.17 -1.47
C TYR A 111 8.94 -1.86 -0.39
N THR A 112 10.20 -1.49 -0.25
CA THR A 112 11.05 -1.86 0.90
C THR A 112 11.21 -0.63 1.78
N ILE A 113 10.95 -0.79 3.06
CA ILE A 113 11.02 0.28 4.06
C ILE A 113 12.09 -0.12 5.06
N GLN A 114 13.13 0.70 5.15
CA GLN A 114 14.18 0.59 6.14
C GLN A 114 13.95 1.68 7.18
N VAL A 115 13.91 1.31 8.45
CA VAL A 115 13.88 2.23 9.57
C VAL A 115 15.27 2.28 10.17
N GLU A 116 15.86 3.47 10.25
CA GLU A 116 17.14 3.74 10.87
C GLU A 116 16.93 4.60 12.11
N CYS A 117 17.64 4.28 13.20
CA CYS A 117 17.72 5.15 14.36
C CYS A 117 19.04 5.93 14.26
N TYR A 118 18.97 7.20 13.86
CA TYR A 118 20.13 8.06 13.66
C TYR A 118 20.65 8.65 14.97
N TYR A 119 19.74 8.98 15.89
CA TYR A 119 20.07 9.52 17.19
C TYR A 119 19.17 8.91 18.27
N ASN A 120 19.80 8.42 19.34
CA ASN A 120 19.13 7.69 20.41
C ASN A 120 19.72 8.10 21.76
N GLU A 121 19.38 9.30 22.21
CA GLU A 121 19.86 9.84 23.47
C GLU A 121 18.81 9.69 24.55
N ASN A 122 18.77 8.55 25.24
CA ASN A 122 18.03 8.39 26.50
C ASN A 122 18.41 7.05 27.15
N PRO A 123 19.58 6.92 27.80
CA PRO A 123 20.06 5.65 28.33
C PRO A 123 19.04 5.02 29.30
N GLY A 124 18.69 3.75 29.04
CA GLY A 124 17.78 2.97 29.89
C GLY A 124 16.28 3.15 29.61
N VAL A 125 15.90 4.01 28.64
CA VAL A 125 14.50 4.16 28.23
C VAL A 125 14.24 3.30 26.98
N THR A 126 13.29 2.37 27.07
CA THR A 126 12.83 1.59 25.91
C THR A 126 11.83 2.40 25.10
N LYS A 127 12.09 2.53 23.79
CA LYS A 127 11.23 3.23 22.84
C LYS A 127 10.35 2.25 22.11
N SER A 128 9.09 2.60 21.88
CA SER A 128 8.15 1.81 21.10
C SER A 128 7.97 2.47 19.75
N VAL A 129 8.28 1.73 18.69
CA VAL A 129 8.18 2.21 17.30
C VAL A 129 7.17 1.36 16.54
N SER A 130 6.33 2.01 15.74
CA SER A 130 5.30 1.37 14.91
C SER A 130 5.38 1.89 13.49
N LEU A 131 5.58 0.99 12.53
CA LEU A 131 5.54 1.28 11.10
C LEU A 131 4.16 0.89 10.54
N GLU A 132 3.45 1.88 9.99
CA GLU A 132 2.07 1.71 9.54
C GLU A 132 1.91 2.02 8.05
N VAL A 133 0.92 1.36 7.42
CA VAL A 133 0.47 1.63 6.06
C VAL A 133 -0.88 2.31 6.11
N TRP A 134 -1.00 3.41 5.37
CA TRP A 134 -2.21 4.18 5.24
C TRP A 134 -2.57 4.34 3.76
N GLN A 135 -3.83 4.06 3.41
CA GLN A 135 -4.37 4.28 2.07
C GLN A 135 -5.55 5.25 2.13
N ASN A 136 -5.55 6.27 1.27
CA ASN A 136 -6.59 7.31 1.25
C ASN A 136 -6.89 7.91 2.64
N GLY A 137 -5.85 8.07 3.47
CA GLY A 137 -5.99 8.60 4.83
C GLY A 137 -6.54 7.62 5.86
N VAL A 138 -6.72 6.33 5.53
CA VAL A 138 -7.16 5.27 6.45
C VAL A 138 -6.02 4.29 6.69
N LYS A 139 -5.76 3.93 7.96
CA LYS A 139 -4.80 2.89 8.30
C LYS A 139 -5.27 1.52 7.79
N THR A 140 -4.45 0.88 6.97
CA THR A 140 -4.76 -0.44 6.39
C THR A 140 -3.93 -1.57 7.00
N ALA A 141 -2.73 -1.28 7.52
CA ALA A 141 -1.87 -2.29 8.13
C ALA A 141 -0.88 -1.67 9.13
N THR A 142 -0.40 -2.49 10.06
CA THR A 142 0.88 -2.26 10.78
C THR A 142 1.89 -3.24 10.21
N LEU A 143 2.98 -2.77 9.62
CA LEU A 143 4.04 -3.62 9.05
C LEU A 143 4.98 -4.16 10.11
N ALA A 144 5.29 -3.34 11.11
CA ALA A 144 6.17 -3.71 12.20
C ALA A 144 5.81 -2.93 13.47
N SER A 145 5.99 -3.59 14.61
CA SER A 145 6.05 -2.94 15.91
C SER A 145 7.23 -3.53 16.66
N PHE A 146 8.10 -2.67 17.16
CA PHE A 146 9.34 -3.09 17.80
C PHE A 146 9.72 -2.12 18.90
N THR A 147 10.68 -2.55 19.72
CA THR A 147 11.27 -1.69 20.73
C THR A 147 12.76 -1.48 20.48
N VAL A 148 13.22 -0.26 20.73
CA VAL A 148 14.64 0.11 20.66
C VAL A 148 15.08 0.55 22.04
N PRO A 149 16.07 -0.13 22.65
CA PRO A 149 16.67 0.34 23.90
C PRO A 149 17.39 1.69 23.69
N GLY A 150 17.37 2.55 24.70
CA GLY A 150 18.19 3.75 24.71
C GLY A 150 19.69 3.45 24.53
N ASN A 151 20.41 4.30 23.78
CA ASN A 151 21.87 4.20 23.59
C ASN A 151 22.37 2.88 22.93
N THR A 152 21.53 2.19 22.15
CA THR A 152 22.03 1.19 21.19
C THR A 152 22.49 1.87 19.91
N ALA A 153 23.68 1.50 19.41
CA ALA A 153 24.16 1.90 18.09
C ALA A 153 23.15 1.53 17.00
N ASN A 154 23.14 2.30 15.90
CA ASN A 154 22.29 2.22 14.71
C ASN A 154 21.46 0.92 14.64
N HIS A 155 20.18 1.02 14.98
CA HIS A 155 19.23 -0.06 14.79
C HIS A 155 18.64 0.04 13.39
N VAL A 156 18.69 -1.05 12.63
CA VAL A 156 18.11 -1.13 11.28
C VAL A 156 17.02 -2.19 11.25
N ILE A 157 15.80 -1.79 10.90
CA ILE A 157 14.68 -2.70 10.65
C ILE A 157 14.24 -2.58 9.20
N VAL A 158 14.03 -3.71 8.55
CA VAL A 158 13.59 -3.76 7.16
C VAL A 158 12.24 -4.45 7.07
N ALA A 159 11.26 -3.77 6.49
CA ALA A 159 9.93 -4.28 6.19
C ALA A 159 9.64 -4.15 4.69
N THR A 160 8.69 -4.94 4.20
CA THR A 160 8.25 -4.88 2.79
C THR A 160 6.75 -4.77 2.70
N TYR A 161 6.25 -4.01 1.73
CA TYR A 161 4.84 -3.86 1.44
C TYR A 161 4.55 -3.94 -0.06
N SER A 162 3.64 -4.83 -0.46
CA SER A 162 3.24 -4.98 -1.87
C SER A 162 1.93 -4.25 -2.15
N TYR A 163 2.00 -3.21 -2.97
CA TYR A 163 0.83 -2.44 -3.41
C TYR A 163 0.32 -2.96 -4.76
N VAL A 164 -0.93 -3.42 -4.81
CA VAL A 164 -1.50 -4.15 -5.98
C VAL A 164 -2.68 -3.48 -6.66
N TYR A 165 -3.19 -2.38 -6.11
CA TYR A 165 -4.39 -1.66 -6.61
C TYR A 165 -4.09 -0.75 -7.79
#